data_AF-A0A7I5ED01-F1
#
_entry.id   AF-A0A7I5ED01-F1
#
_cell.length_a   1.000
_cell.length_b   1.000
_cell.length_c   1.000
_cell.angle_alpha   90.00
_cell.angle_beta   90.00
_cell.angle_gamma   90.00
#
_symmetry.space_group_name_H-M   'P 1'
#
loop_
_entity.id
_entity.type
_entity.pdbx_description
1 polymer ?
#
loop_
_entity_poly.entity_id
_entity_poly.type
_entity_poly.pdbx_seq_one_letter_code
_entity_poly.pdbx_strand_id
1 'polypeptide(L)'
;MRAQGGGSAWQTRLLEIGNGDANDSDDRVSVPNTMISVIDIVTEIFGSVIDPSSTSQLCEWAIIAPKNIHVNHLNERAVDRLQVVNPEDERLYRSIDEVIYLEGLPE
;
A
#
# COMPACT_ATOMS: atom_id res chain seq x y z
N MET A 1 -4.98 -8.42 -0.51
CA MET A 1 -5.88 -8.99 -1.54
C MET A 1 -7.31 -8.77 -1.08
N ARG A 2 -8.15 -8.13 -1.90
CA ARG A 2 -9.55 -7.94 -1.56
C ARG A 2 -10.37 -9.13 -2.05
N ALA A 3 -10.92 -9.90 -1.11
CA ALA A 3 -11.90 -10.94 -1.39
C ALA A 3 -13.30 -10.44 -1.02
N GLN A 4 -13.74 -9.29 -1.56
CA GLN A 4 -15.10 -8.83 -1.28
C GLN A 4 -16.11 -9.86 -1.81
N GLY A 5 -16.81 -10.55 -0.92
CA GLY A 5 -17.77 -11.61 -1.26
C GLY A 5 -17.14 -12.87 -1.87
N GLY A 6 -15.81 -12.98 -1.88
CA GLY A 6 -15.09 -14.13 -2.41
C GLY A 6 -15.10 -15.29 -1.43
N GLY A 7 -16.20 -16.05 -1.41
CA GLY A 7 -16.21 -17.41 -0.86
C GLY A 7 -15.25 -18.34 -1.61
N SER A 8 -15.42 -19.66 -1.47
CA SER A 8 -14.55 -20.73 -2.03
C SER A 8 -13.96 -20.47 -3.43
N ALA A 9 -14.70 -19.79 -4.31
CA ALA A 9 -14.26 -19.38 -5.64
C ALA A 9 -12.96 -18.55 -5.66
N TRP A 10 -12.75 -17.65 -4.69
CA TRP A 10 -11.54 -16.84 -4.63
C TRP A 10 -10.32 -17.65 -4.20
N GLN A 11 -10.47 -18.53 -3.21
CA GLN A 11 -9.39 -19.43 -2.79
C GLN A 11 -8.97 -20.35 -3.95
N THR A 12 -9.94 -20.93 -4.67
CA THR A 12 -9.64 -21.75 -5.85
C THR A 12 -8.88 -20.96 -6.90
N ARG A 13 -9.29 -19.70 -7.19
CA ARG A 13 -8.58 -18.86 -8.15
C ARG A 13 -7.14 -18.56 -7.75
N LEU A 14 -6.87 -18.35 -6.46
CA LEU A 14 -5.50 -18.15 -5.97
C LEU A 14 -4.64 -19.41 -6.12
N LEU A 15 -5.23 -20.59 -5.92
CA LEU A 15 -4.54 -21.85 -6.17
C LEU A 15 -4.23 -22.05 -7.66
N GLU A 16 -5.18 -21.77 -8.54
CA GLU A 16 -4.95 -21.81 -10.00
C GLU A 16 -3.80 -20.88 -10.42
N ILE A 17 -3.74 -19.67 -9.86
CA ILE A 17 -2.63 -18.73 -10.10
C ILE A 17 -1.31 -19.28 -9.55
N GLY A 18 -1.31 -19.84 -8.33
CA GLY A 18 -0.11 -20.39 -7.71
C GLY A 18 0.44 -21.64 -8.41
N ASN A 19 -0.45 -22.44 -9.02
CA ASN A 19 -0.09 -23.62 -9.79
C ASN A 19 0.33 -23.31 -11.24
N GLY A 20 0.04 -22.10 -11.73
CA GLY A 20 0.21 -21.73 -13.14
C GLY A 20 -0.94 -22.16 -14.05
N ASP A 21 -1.99 -22.81 -13.52
CA ASP A 21 -3.18 -23.23 -14.27
C ASP A 21 -3.98 -22.03 -14.82
N ALA A 22 -3.81 -20.84 -14.22
CA ALA A 22 -4.46 -19.61 -14.64
C ALA A 22 -3.72 -18.85 -15.76
N ASN A 23 -2.55 -19.33 -16.20
CA ASN A 23 -1.68 -18.63 -17.14
C ASN A 23 -2.13 -18.89 -18.58
N ASP A 24 -1.97 -17.89 -19.44
CA ASP A 24 -2.16 -18.06 -20.88
C ASP A 24 -0.95 -18.71 -21.57
N SER A 25 -0.98 -18.84 -22.90
CA SER A 25 0.11 -19.44 -23.68
C SER A 25 1.44 -18.69 -23.58
N ASP A 26 1.43 -17.44 -23.12
CA ASP A 26 2.61 -16.60 -22.92
C ASP A 26 3.06 -16.55 -21.45
N ASP A 27 2.54 -17.46 -20.61
CA ASP A 27 2.78 -17.54 -19.17
C ASP A 27 2.31 -16.30 -18.40
N ARG A 28 1.23 -15.65 -18.85
CA ARG A 28 0.69 -14.44 -18.22
C ARG A 28 -0.63 -14.71 -17.51
N VAL A 29 -0.79 -14.08 -16.35
CA VAL A 29 -2.05 -14.07 -15.61
C VAL A 29 -2.82 -12.80 -15.94
N SER A 30 -4.04 -12.95 -16.44
CA SER A 30 -4.97 -11.83 -16.61
C SER A 30 -5.67 -11.49 -15.30
N VAL A 31 -5.62 -10.22 -14.91
CA VAL A 31 -6.36 -9.69 -13.75
C VAL A 31 -7.78 -9.33 -14.21
N PRO A 32 -8.85 -9.85 -13.58
CA PRO A 32 -10.21 -9.47 -13.92
C PRO A 32 -10.44 -7.97 -13.74
N ASN A 33 -11.18 -7.34 -14.66
CA ASN A 33 -11.52 -5.91 -14.58
C ASN A 33 -12.25 -5.56 -13.27
N THR A 34 -12.97 -6.51 -12.68
CA THR A 34 -13.66 -6.35 -11.38
C THR A 34 -12.70 -6.22 -10.19
N MET A 35 -11.43 -6.59 -10.36
CA MET A 35 -10.38 -6.50 -9.34
C MET A 35 -9.47 -5.28 -9.55
N ILE A 36 -9.63 -4.58 -10.66
CA ILE A 36 -8.91 -3.34 -10.93
C ILE A 36 -9.70 -2.21 -10.27
N SER A 37 -9.07 -1.53 -9.30
CA SER A 37 -9.68 -0.35 -8.72
C SER A 37 -9.77 0.76 -9.77
N VAL A 38 -10.93 1.40 -9.85
CA VAL A 38 -11.20 2.57 -10.71
C VAL A 38 -10.93 3.90 -10.00
N ILE A 39 -10.64 3.85 -8.70
CA ILE A 39 -10.34 5.02 -7.87
C ILE A 39 -8.94 4.92 -7.30
N ASP A 40 -8.49 6.00 -6.69
CA ASP A 40 -7.21 5.99 -6.00
C ASP A 40 -7.20 4.94 -4.87
N ILE A 41 -6.36 3.92 -5.01
CA ILE A 41 -6.32 2.79 -4.09
C ILE A 41 -6.01 3.20 -2.64
N VAL A 42 -5.24 4.28 -2.45
CA VAL A 42 -4.90 4.76 -1.11
C VAL A 42 -6.13 5.41 -0.47
N THR A 43 -6.90 6.22 -1.22
CA THR A 43 -8.20 6.73 -0.76
C THR A 43 -9.19 5.60 -0.49
N GLU A 44 -9.21 4.59 -1.34
CA GLU A 44 -10.14 3.48 -1.22
C GLU A 44 -9.88 2.60 0.01
N ILE A 45 -8.62 2.48 0.44
CA ILE A 45 -8.22 1.65 1.57
C ILE A 45 -8.23 2.48 2.86
N PHE A 46 -7.58 3.64 2.86
CA PHE A 46 -7.37 4.44 4.08
C PHE A 46 -8.32 5.62 4.23
N GLY A 47 -9.18 5.88 3.24
CA GLY A 47 -10.04 7.05 3.19
C GLY A 47 -9.32 8.29 2.66
N SER A 48 -10.04 9.40 2.50
CA SER A 48 -9.45 10.69 2.15
C SER A 48 -8.72 11.34 3.32
N VAL A 49 -9.09 10.97 4.56
CA VAL A 49 -8.51 11.45 5.82
C VAL A 49 -8.45 10.28 6.78
N ILE A 50 -7.31 10.10 7.43
CA ILE A 50 -7.09 9.12 8.50
C ILE A 50 -7.28 9.84 9.83
N ASP A 51 -8.35 9.49 10.55
CA ASP A 51 -8.64 9.99 11.89
C ASP A 51 -7.74 9.28 12.93
N PRO A 52 -6.94 10.02 13.72
CA PRO A 52 -6.11 9.45 14.78
C PRO A 52 -6.87 8.60 15.81
N SER A 53 -8.17 8.83 15.99
CA SER A 53 -9.03 8.07 16.90
C SER A 53 -9.41 6.67 16.39
N SER A 54 -9.24 6.41 15.08
CA SER A 54 -9.66 5.17 14.40
C SER A 54 -8.48 4.34 13.90
N THR A 55 -7.35 4.39 14.61
CA THR A 55 -6.09 3.75 14.20
C THR A 55 -6.07 2.23 14.32
N SER A 56 -6.95 1.64 15.14
CA SER A 56 -7.00 0.19 15.35
C SER A 56 -7.32 -0.61 14.07
N GLN A 57 -8.09 -0.02 13.15
CA GLN A 57 -8.43 -0.64 11.87
C GLN A 57 -7.30 -0.54 10.85
N LEU A 58 -6.39 0.43 10.99
CA LEU A 58 -5.28 0.64 10.06
C LEU A 58 -4.30 -0.53 10.07
N CYS A 59 -4.09 -1.15 11.23
CA CYS A 59 -3.22 -2.31 11.38
C CYS A 59 -3.68 -3.54 10.56
N GLU A 60 -4.96 -3.59 10.20
CA GLU A 60 -5.56 -4.68 9.43
C GLU A 60 -5.45 -4.48 7.92
N TRP A 61 -4.96 -3.32 7.47
CA TRP A 61 -4.92 -2.94 6.06
C TRP A 61 -3.49 -2.83 5.54
N ALA A 62 -3.27 -3.34 4.33
CA ALA A 62 -1.99 -3.24 3.64
C ALA A 62 -2.20 -3.08 2.12
N ILE A 63 -1.40 -2.19 1.53
CA ILE A 63 -1.25 -2.08 0.09
C ILE A 63 0.14 -2.62 -0.26
N ILE A 64 0.18 -3.60 -1.18
CA ILE A 64 1.42 -4.26 -1.58
C ILE A 64 1.73 -3.84 -3.02
N ALA A 65 2.98 -3.47 -3.29
CA ALA A 65 3.46 -3.16 -4.62
C ALA A 65 4.75 -3.94 -4.95
N PRO A 66 5.02 -4.26 -6.23
CA PRO A 66 6.18 -5.08 -6.60
C PRO A 66 7.55 -4.41 -6.38
N LYS A 67 7.59 -3.07 -6.33
CA LYS A 67 8.85 -2.30 -6.23
C LYS A 67 8.81 -1.35 -5.05
N ASN A 68 9.93 -1.23 -4.35
CA ASN A 68 10.09 -0.33 -3.21
C ASN A 68 9.79 1.13 -3.55
N ILE A 69 10.13 1.60 -4.75
CA ILE A 69 9.81 2.98 -5.17
C ILE A 69 8.29 3.23 -5.19
N HIS A 70 7.50 2.24 -5.63
CA HIS A 70 6.04 2.35 -5.62
C HIS A 70 5.50 2.26 -4.18
N VAL A 71 6.08 1.40 -3.35
CA VAL A 71 5.74 1.31 -1.92
C VAL A 71 6.02 2.65 -1.22
N ASN A 72 7.15 3.28 -1.50
CA ASN A 72 7.51 4.58 -0.94
C ASN A 72 6.47 5.65 -1.30
N HIS A 73 6.10 5.77 -2.58
CA HIS A 73 5.04 6.68 -3.01
C HIS A 73 3.67 6.37 -2.39
N LEU A 74 3.33 5.10 -2.20
CA LEU A 74 2.07 4.72 -1.53
C LEU A 74 2.10 5.13 -0.06
N ASN A 75 3.24 4.95 0.62
CA ASN A 75 3.42 5.32 2.02
C ASN A 75 3.36 6.84 2.20
N GLU A 76 4.08 7.62 1.38
CA GLU A 76 4.03 9.09 1.39
C GLU A 76 2.58 9.57 1.28
N ARG A 77 1.85 9.08 0.28
CA ARG A 77 0.45 9.44 0.06
C ARG A 77 -0.46 9.00 1.22
N ALA A 78 -0.18 7.88 1.89
CA ALA A 78 -0.95 7.45 3.05
C ALA A 78 -0.67 8.34 4.27
N VAL A 79 0.59 8.73 4.49
CA VAL A 79 1.00 9.65 5.56
C VAL A 79 0.39 11.04 5.35
N ASP A 80 0.33 11.55 4.11
CA ASP A 80 -0.32 12.83 3.78
C ASP A 80 -1.80 12.89 4.19
N ARG A 81 -2.45 11.74 4.38
CA ARG A 81 -3.85 11.64 4.82
C ARG A 81 -4.00 11.64 6.33
N LEU A 82 -2.92 11.46 7.09
CA LEU A 82 -2.96 11.50 8.55
C LEU A 82 -3.26 12.93 9.00
N GLN A 83 -4.38 13.09 9.71
CA GLN A 83 -4.74 14.40 10.23
C GLN A 83 -3.93 14.70 11.50
N VAL A 84 -2.95 15.60 11.38
CA VAL A 84 -2.21 16.14 12.52
C VAL A 84 -2.99 17.35 13.06
N VAL A 85 -3.68 17.18 14.19
CA VAL A 85 -4.46 18.26 14.82
C VAL A 85 -3.55 19.22 15.59
N ASN A 86 -2.54 18.69 16.29
CA ASN A 86 -1.52 19.49 16.97
C ASN A 86 -0.15 19.19 16.34
N PRO A 87 0.65 20.22 16.00
CA PRO A 87 1.98 20.01 15.44
C PRO A 87 2.91 19.15 16.31
N GLU A 88 2.73 19.16 17.63
CA GLU A 88 3.52 18.37 18.59
C GLU A 88 3.26 16.85 18.49
N ASP A 89 2.15 16.44 17.86
CA ASP A 89 1.81 15.03 17.66
C ASP A 89 2.57 14.42 16.46
N GLU A 90 3.15 15.27 15.59
CA GLU A 90 3.99 14.84 14.48
C GLU A 90 5.43 14.57 14.94
N ARG A 91 6.00 13.46 14.49
CA ARG A 91 7.39 13.09 14.79
C ARG A 91 8.15 12.79 13.52
N LEU A 92 9.20 13.57 13.26
CA LEU A 92 10.14 13.31 12.19
C LEU A 92 11.35 12.56 12.72
N TYR A 93 11.64 11.41 12.10
CA TYR A 93 12.81 10.61 12.41
C TYR A 93 13.77 10.68 11.23
N ARG A 94 15.03 11.00 11.52
CA ARG A 94 16.12 11.08 10.53
C ARG A 94 17.19 10.05 10.86
N SER A 95 17.86 9.54 9.84
CA SER A 95 18.99 8.64 10.06
C SER A 95 20.17 9.40 10.66
N ILE A 96 21.04 8.70 11.39
CA ILE A 96 22.25 9.33 11.95
C ILE A 96 23.18 9.81 10.83
N ASP A 97 23.27 9.06 9.73
CA ASP A 97 24.06 9.45 8.55
C ASP A 97 23.57 10.78 7.96
N GLU A 98 22.26 10.98 7.86
CA GLU A 98 21.65 12.24 7.37
C GLU A 98 21.94 13.44 8.29
N VAL A 99 22.03 13.22 9.60
CA VAL A 99 22.34 14.28 10.58
C VAL A 99 23.82 14.63 10.57
N ILE A 100 24.70 13.65 10.37
CA ILE A 100 26.16 13.83 10.34
C ILE A 100 26.60 14.43 9.00
N TYR A 101 26.00 13.98 7.91
CA TYR A 101 26.27 14.44 6.55
C TYR A 101 25.10 15.28 6.05
N LEU A 102 25.04 16.54 6.49
CA LEU A 102 24.21 17.55 5.81
C LEU A 102 24.61 17.58 4.33
N GLU A 103 23.73 17.11 3.45
CA GLU A 103 23.96 17.07 2.00
C GLU A 103 24.58 18.38 1.50
N GLY A 104 25.81 18.31 0.95
CA GLY A 104 26.34 19.36 0.07
C GLY A 104 27.67 20.04 0.42
N LEU A 105 28.43 19.61 1.43
CA LEU A 105 29.83 20.07 1.55
C LEU A 105 30.79 19.01 0.96
N PRO A 106 31.45 19.30 -0.17
CA PRO A 106 32.50 18.43 -0.68
C PRO A 106 33.74 18.51 0.22
N GLU A 107 34.42 17.37 0.38
CA GLU A 107 35.81 17.32 0.87
C GLU A 107 36.76 18.15 -0.01
#